data_AF-A0A835GMS3-F1
#
_entry.id   AF-A0A835GMS3-F1
#
_cell.length_a   1.000
_cell.length_b   1.000
_cell.length_c   1.000
_cell.angle_alpha   90.00
_cell.angle_beta   90.00
_cell.angle_gamma   90.00
#
_symmetry.space_group_name_H-M   'P 1'
#
loop_
_entity.id
_entity.type
_entity.pdbx_description
1 polymer ?
#
loop_
_entity_poly.entity_id
_entity_poly.type
_entity_poly.pdbx_seq_one_letter_code
_entity_poly.pdbx_strand_id
1 'polypeptide(L)'
;MPHLCSFGCKYTPGVVMHHFPNPDKFPERFKAWVNLVGGKLETSSDYRYYKKKMVCDIHFIDDHRNRYKRLNALAVPTLHLHGSSHTLQNNPATTVATENEPCPSLPTTGSSHTLQNIPSTST
;
A
#
# COMPACT_ATOMS: atom_id res chain seq x y z
N MET A 1 15.20 12.72 -27.75
CA MET A 1 15.30 11.26 -27.53
C MET A 1 13.93 10.76 -27.09
N PRO A 2 13.33 9.75 -27.72
CA PRO A 2 12.07 9.22 -27.26
C PRO A 2 12.25 8.71 -25.83
N HIS A 3 11.47 9.25 -24.91
CA HIS A 3 11.51 8.92 -23.51
C HIS A 3 10.92 7.51 -23.32
N LEU A 4 11.80 6.52 -23.25
CA LEU A 4 11.45 5.12 -23.06
C LEU A 4 11.09 4.86 -21.60
N CYS A 5 10.02 4.07 -21.41
CA CYS A 5 9.67 3.57 -20.09
C CYS A 5 10.82 2.71 -19.54
N SER A 6 11.07 2.83 -18.24
CA SER A 6 12.10 2.04 -17.56
C SER A 6 11.80 0.53 -17.57
N PHE A 7 10.54 0.15 -17.78
CA PHE A 7 10.11 -1.24 -17.95
C PHE A 7 10.11 -1.72 -19.41
N GLY A 8 10.69 -0.96 -20.35
CA GLY A 8 10.84 -1.39 -21.75
C GLY A 8 9.56 -1.25 -22.60
N CYS A 9 8.57 -0.49 -22.15
CA CYS A 9 7.35 -0.26 -22.93
C CYS A 9 7.64 0.48 -24.24
N LYS A 10 6.90 0.10 -25.29
CA LYS A 10 6.88 0.83 -26.56
C LYS A 10 6.33 2.24 -26.33
N TYR A 11 6.90 3.22 -27.03
CA TYR A 11 6.37 4.58 -27.00
C TYR A 11 4.92 4.58 -27.46
N THR A 12 4.02 5.03 -26.59
CA THR A 12 2.59 5.10 -26.86
C THR A 12 2.18 6.57 -26.78
N PRO A 13 1.79 7.21 -27.90
CA PRO A 13 1.31 8.58 -27.90
C PRO A 13 0.13 8.77 -26.93
N GLY A 14 0.13 9.86 -26.17
CA GLY A 14 -0.95 10.20 -25.23
C GLY A 14 -0.85 9.54 -23.85
N VAL A 15 0.11 8.63 -23.62
CA VAL A 15 0.35 8.06 -22.29
C VAL A 15 1.18 9.03 -21.45
N VAL A 16 0.70 9.33 -20.24
CA VAL A 16 1.43 10.15 -19.26
C VAL A 16 2.68 9.40 -18.79
N MET A 17 3.77 10.12 -18.64
CA MET A 17 5.05 9.59 -18.15
C MET A 17 5.38 10.23 -16.82
N HIS A 18 5.76 9.42 -15.84
CA HIS A 18 6.13 9.87 -14.50
C HIS A 18 7.63 9.71 -14.28
N HIS A 19 8.28 10.78 -13.84
CA HIS A 19 9.65 10.73 -13.38
C HIS A 19 9.77 9.93 -12.08
N PHE A 20 10.95 9.36 -11.89
CA PHE A 20 11.30 8.77 -10.61
C PHE A 20 11.18 9.80 -9.47
N PRO A 21 10.80 9.36 -8.25
CA PRO A 21 10.74 10.23 -7.08
C PRO A 21 12.07 10.95 -6.84
N ASN A 22 12.04 12.14 -6.24
CA ASN A 22 13.28 12.82 -5.89
C ASN A 22 14.01 12.04 -4.78
N PRO A 23 15.24 11.53 -4.99
CA PRO A 23 15.97 10.76 -3.97
C PRO A 23 16.24 11.56 -2.70
N ASP A 24 16.35 12.89 -2.79
CA ASP A 24 16.61 13.75 -1.63
C ASP A 24 15.36 13.93 -0.74
N LYS A 25 14.17 13.87 -1.33
CA LYS A 25 12.89 14.06 -0.62
C LYS A 25 12.20 12.74 -0.27
N PHE A 26 12.37 11.72 -1.11
CA PHE A 26 11.68 10.43 -1.03
C PHE A 26 12.65 9.27 -1.32
N PRO A 27 13.72 9.10 -0.52
CA PRO A 27 14.78 8.12 -0.78
C PRO A 27 14.27 6.68 -0.82
N GLU A 28 13.35 6.31 0.08
CA GLU A 28 12.79 4.95 0.14
C GLU A 28 12.01 4.58 -1.11
N ARG A 29 11.20 5.51 -1.62
CA ARG A 29 10.39 5.31 -2.83
C ARG A 29 11.25 5.27 -4.07
N PHE A 30 12.24 6.15 -4.13
CA PHE A 30 13.22 6.10 -5.21
C PHE A 30 13.90 4.74 -5.26
N LYS A 31 14.38 4.24 -4.10
CA LYS A 31 14.96 2.90 -3.99
C LYS A 31 13.98 1.79 -4.41
N ALA A 32 12.72 1.87 -3.98
CA ALA A 32 11.69 0.90 -4.37
C ALA A 32 11.49 0.85 -5.89
N TRP A 33 11.39 2.00 -6.56
CA TRP A 33 11.27 2.07 -8.01
C TRP A 33 12.51 1.52 -8.73
N VAL A 34 13.70 1.79 -8.22
CA VAL A 34 14.95 1.26 -8.80
C VAL A 34 15.01 -0.26 -8.67
N ASN A 35 14.64 -0.79 -7.51
CA ASN A 35 14.55 -2.23 -7.29
C ASN A 35 13.55 -2.89 -8.24
N LEU A 36 12.39 -2.26 -8.47
CA LEU A 36 11.37 -2.77 -9.40
C LEU A 36 11.87 -2.87 -10.84
N VAL A 37 12.72 -1.93 -11.27
CA VAL A 37 13.34 -1.95 -12.60
C VAL A 37 14.52 -2.94 -12.68
N GLY A 38 14.92 -3.57 -11.56
CA GLY A 38 16.08 -4.45 -11.47
C GLY A 38 17.41 -3.71 -11.41
N GLY A 39 17.40 -2.44 -11.00
CA GLY A 39 18.58 -1.60 -10.87
C GLY A 39 19.29 -1.74 -9.52
N LYS A 40 20.52 -1.20 -9.45
CA LYS A 40 21.32 -1.08 -8.21
C LYS A 40 21.66 0.39 -7.93
N LEU A 41 21.71 0.76 -6.65
CA LEU A 41 22.06 2.10 -6.16
C LEU A 41 23.36 2.04 -5.35
N GLU A 42 24.49 1.83 -6.01
CA GLU A 42 25.79 1.66 -5.36
C GLU A 42 26.61 2.96 -5.41
N THR A 43 26.46 3.75 -6.47
CA THR A 43 27.27 4.95 -6.74
C THR A 43 26.41 6.20 -6.92
N SER A 44 27.00 7.37 -6.72
CA SER A 44 26.33 8.66 -7.01
C SER A 44 25.90 8.81 -8.47
N SER A 45 26.61 8.15 -9.39
CA SER A 45 26.25 8.06 -10.81
C SER A 45 24.91 7.34 -11.02
N ASP A 46 24.61 6.30 -10.24
CA ASP A 46 23.35 5.56 -10.32
C ASP A 46 22.17 6.44 -9.95
N TYR A 47 22.30 7.23 -8.87
CA TYR A 47 21.26 8.19 -8.48
C TYR A 47 20.98 9.18 -9.61
N ARG A 48 22.02 9.70 -10.26
CA ARG A 48 21.87 10.63 -11.41
C ARG A 48 21.27 9.96 -12.63
N TYR A 49 21.54 8.67 -12.84
CA TYR A 49 20.98 7.86 -13.92
C TYR A 49 19.48 7.63 -13.71
N TYR A 50 19.08 7.07 -12.56
CA TYR A 50 17.68 6.76 -12.28
C TYR A 50 16.82 8.02 -12.07
N LYS A 51 17.38 9.14 -11.61
CA LYS A 51 16.65 10.43 -11.52
C LYS A 51 16.14 10.93 -12.87
N LYS A 52 16.79 10.56 -13.98
CA LYS A 52 16.37 10.92 -15.35
C LYS A 52 15.41 9.92 -15.97
N LYS A 53 15.18 8.77 -15.32
CA LYS A 53 14.31 7.70 -15.81
C LYS A 53 12.83 8.06 -15.61
N MET A 54 11.99 7.42 -16.41
CA MET A 54 10.54 7.59 -16.39
C MET A 54 9.81 6.27 -16.49
N VAL A 55 8.56 6.26 -16.04
CA VAL A 55 7.66 5.12 -16.04
C VAL A 55 6.33 5.56 -16.64
N CYS A 56 5.78 4.78 -17.58
CA CYS A 56 4.45 5.01 -18.14
C CYS A 56 3.38 4.90 -17.06
N ASP A 57 2.32 5.70 -17.20
CA ASP A 57 1.16 5.70 -16.31
C ASP A 57 0.45 4.33 -16.20
N ILE A 58 0.57 3.50 -17.24
CA ILE A 58 0.00 2.14 -17.30
C ILE A 58 0.54 1.18 -16.23
N HIS A 59 1.62 1.56 -15.54
CA HIS A 59 2.20 0.77 -14.45
C HIS A 59 1.61 1.11 -13.08
N PHE A 60 0.73 2.11 -13.00
CA PHE A 60 0.08 2.54 -11.77
C PHE A 60 -1.42 2.25 -11.84
N ILE A 61 -2.00 1.87 -10.70
CA ILE A 61 -3.45 1.78 -10.56
C ILE A 61 -4.07 3.18 -10.52
N ASP A 62 -5.36 3.26 -10.84
CA ASP A 62 -6.14 4.50 -10.86
C ASP A 62 -6.10 5.22 -9.51
N ASP A 63 -6.18 4.47 -8.41
CA ASP A 63 -6.12 4.98 -7.03
C ASP A 63 -4.79 5.66 -6.66
N HIS A 64 -3.71 5.34 -7.37
CA HIS A 64 -2.43 6.00 -7.17
C HIS A 64 -2.39 7.40 -7.79
N ARG A 65 -3.42 7.80 -8.53
CA ARG A 65 -3.48 9.06 -9.28
C ARG A 65 -4.55 9.96 -8.68
N ASN A 66 -4.26 11.26 -8.66
CA ASN A 66 -5.29 12.24 -8.36
C ASN A 66 -6.06 12.68 -9.63
N ARG A 67 -7.11 13.48 -9.46
CA ARG A 67 -7.91 14.08 -10.56
C ARG A 67 -7.09 14.83 -11.63
N TYR A 68 -5.86 15.23 -11.30
CA TYR A 68 -4.93 15.93 -12.20
C TYR A 68 -3.87 15.01 -12.81
N LYS A 69 -4.07 13.68 -12.74
CA LYS A 69 -3.14 12.67 -13.26
C LYS A 69 -1.75 12.74 -12.61
N ARG A 70 -1.61 13.33 -11.42
CA ARG A 70 -0.36 13.30 -10.64
C ARG A 70 -0.37 12.07 -9.74
N LEU A 71 0.78 11.40 -9.64
CA LEU A 71 0.95 10.30 -8.70
C LEU A 71 0.93 10.80 -7.26
N ASN A 72 0.23 10.05 -6.41
CA ASN A 72 0.32 10.17 -4.97
C ASN A 72 1.76 9.94 -4.52
N ALA A 73 2.16 10.60 -3.44
CA ALA A 73 3.52 10.46 -2.95
C ALA A 73 3.86 8.98 -2.70
N LEU A 74 2.92 8.18 -2.17
CA LEU A 74 3.06 6.76 -1.85
C LEU A 74 2.99 5.81 -3.06
N ALA A 75 2.75 6.32 -4.27
CA ALA A 75 2.55 5.47 -5.42
C ALA A 75 3.84 4.72 -5.82
N VAL A 76 3.69 3.42 -6.04
CA VAL A 76 4.71 2.57 -6.66
C VAL A 76 4.13 1.89 -7.90
N PRO A 77 4.95 1.61 -8.93
CA PRO A 77 4.52 0.83 -10.08
C PRO A 77 4.18 -0.59 -9.63
N THR A 78 2.95 -1.03 -9.83
CA THR A 78 2.46 -2.36 -9.44
C THR A 78 1.99 -3.20 -10.62
N LEU A 79 1.73 -2.57 -11.78
CA LEU A 79 1.22 -3.24 -12.97
C LEU A 79 2.32 -3.43 -14.03
N HIS A 80 2.23 -4.53 -14.80
CA HIS A 80 3.05 -4.79 -15.99
C HIS A 80 4.58 -4.64 -15.80
N LEU A 81 5.09 -5.07 -14.65
CA LEU A 81 6.52 -5.11 -14.33
C LEU A 81 7.18 -6.20 -15.21
N HIS A 82 7.81 -5.81 -16.32
CA HIS A 82 8.54 -6.79 -17.15
C HIS A 82 9.73 -7.35 -16.36
N GLY A 83 9.74 -8.66 -16.14
CA GLY A 83 10.80 -9.38 -15.43
C GLY A 83 10.38 -10.05 -14.12
N SER A 84 9.13 -9.87 -13.65
CA SER A 84 8.65 -10.60 -12.47
C SER A 84 8.02 -11.94 -12.85
N SER A 85 8.84 -12.92 -13.18
CA SER A 85 8.48 -14.33 -13.01
C SER A 85 8.93 -14.80 -11.63
N HIS A 86 8.40 -14.21 -10.56
CA HIS A 86 8.12 -14.93 -9.31
C HIS A 86 7.36 -14.07 -8.30
N THR A 87 6.29 -14.67 -7.80
CA THR A 87 5.58 -14.37 -6.55
C THR A 87 4.83 -13.04 -6.53
N LEU A 88 3.53 -13.12 -6.81
CA LEU A 88 2.56 -12.33 -6.06
C LEU A 88 2.77 -12.67 -4.58
N GLN A 89 3.61 -11.91 -3.88
CA GLN A 89 3.51 -11.87 -2.43
C GLN A 89 2.31 -10.98 -2.12
N ASN A 90 1.16 -11.64 -2.25
CA ASN A 90 -0.09 -11.26 -1.65
C ASN A 90 0.17 -11.10 -0.15
N ASN A 91 0.45 -9.87 0.29
CA ASN A 91 0.35 -9.52 1.70
C ASN A 91 -1.01 -8.84 1.90
N PRO A 92 -2.03 -9.54 2.40
CA PRO A 92 -3.09 -8.89 3.16
C PRO A 92 -2.51 -8.57 4.53
N ALA A 93 -2.10 -7.32 4.75
CA ALA A 93 -1.71 -6.85 6.08
C ALA A 93 -2.68 -5.75 6.53
N THR A 94 -3.93 -6.12 6.74
CA THR A 94 -4.78 -5.58 7.81
C THR A 94 -5.84 -6.64 8.13
N THR A 95 -5.47 -7.65 8.92
CA THR A 95 -6.40 -8.29 9.87
C THR A 95 -5.56 -8.90 10.99
N VAL A 96 -5.52 -8.22 12.13
CA VAL A 96 -5.39 -8.79 13.49
C VAL A 96 -6.34 -7.90 14.30
N ALA A 97 -7.38 -8.38 14.97
CA ALA A 97 -7.41 -9.58 15.80
C ALA A 97 -8.69 -10.40 15.61
N THR A 98 -8.48 -11.71 15.61
CA THR A 98 -9.42 -12.75 16.02
C THR A 98 -9.71 -12.61 17.52
N GLU A 99 -10.98 -12.51 17.90
CA GLU A 99 -11.43 -12.87 19.24
C GLU A 99 -12.46 -14.00 19.14
N ASN A 100 -12.07 -15.17 19.64
CA ASN A 100 -12.99 -16.17 20.12
C ASN A 100 -12.25 -16.97 21.21
N GLU A 101 -12.51 -16.56 22.46
CA GLU A 101 -12.81 -17.30 23.71
C GLU A 101 -11.98 -18.57 24.06
N PRO A 102 -11.75 -18.93 25.35
CA PRO A 102 -12.58 -18.62 26.52
C PRO A 102 -11.81 -18.21 27.80
N CYS A 103 -12.41 -17.37 28.65
CA CYS A 103 -11.92 -17.15 30.02
C CYS A 103 -12.87 -17.75 31.08
N PRO A 104 -12.36 -18.56 32.03
CA PRO A 104 -13.16 -19.28 33.02
C PRO A 104 -13.61 -18.38 34.20
N SER A 105 -14.89 -18.53 34.55
CA SER A 105 -15.51 -18.38 35.87
C SER A 105 -14.83 -17.47 36.90
N LEU A 106 -15.44 -16.30 37.12
CA LEU A 106 -15.37 -15.55 38.38
C LEU A 106 -16.15 -16.30 39.49
N PRO A 107 -15.58 -16.47 40.69
CA PRO A 107 -16.34 -16.80 41.89
C PRO A 107 -16.81 -15.51 42.56
N THR A 108 -18.09 -15.45 42.94
CA THR A 108 -18.57 -15.20 44.32
C THR A 108 -20.03 -14.76 44.26
N THR A 109 -20.89 -15.76 44.45
CA THR A 109 -21.93 -15.80 45.50
C THR A 109 -22.81 -14.57 45.70
N GLY A 110 -24.06 -14.70 45.25
CA GLY A 110 -25.19 -13.85 45.63
C GLY A 110 -26.49 -14.55 45.28
N SER A 111 -26.98 -15.36 46.21
CA SER A 111 -28.09 -16.31 46.09
C SER A 111 -29.46 -15.74 45.69
N SER A 112 -30.24 -16.64 45.10
CA SER A 112 -31.70 -16.80 45.21
C SER A 112 -32.62 -15.92 44.37
N HIS A 113 -33.16 -16.58 43.35
CA HIS A 113 -34.55 -16.48 42.93
C HIS A 113 -35.51 -16.55 44.15
N THR A 114 -36.52 -15.69 44.22
CA THR A 114 -37.90 -16.02 44.62
C THR A 114 -38.82 -14.82 44.38
N LEU A 115 -40.01 -15.14 43.87
CA LEU A 115 -41.19 -14.34 43.58
C LEU A 115 -41.62 -13.34 44.66
N GLN A 116 -42.39 -12.34 44.23
CA GLN A 116 -43.63 -11.75 44.83
C GLN A 116 -43.61 -10.22 44.75
N ASN A 117 -44.47 -9.63 43.92
CA ASN A 117 -45.85 -9.20 44.23
C ASN A 117 -45.91 -7.75 44.73
N ILE A 118 -46.51 -6.88 43.90
CA ILE A 118 -46.98 -5.49 44.19
C ILE A 118 -47.82 -5.42 45.49
N PRO A 119 -47.93 -4.26 46.20
CA PRO A 119 -48.84 -3.18 45.77
C PRO A 119 -48.41 -1.73 46.10
N SER A 120 -49.15 -0.80 45.47
CA SER A 120 -49.55 0.57 45.84
C SER A 120 -49.13 1.07 47.25
N THR A 121 -48.90 2.35 47.52
CA THR A 121 -49.92 3.42 47.55
C THR A 121 -49.27 4.78 47.84
N SER A 122 -49.95 5.82 47.36
CA SER A 122 -49.89 7.27 47.61
C SER A 122 -49.35 7.79 48.95
N THR A 123 -48.75 9.00 48.91
CA THR A 123 -49.32 10.18 49.61
C THR A 123 -48.94 11.44 48.85
#